data_AF-Q583U6-F1
#
_entry.id   AF-Q583U6-F1
#
_cell.length_a   1.000
_cell.length_b   1.000
_cell.length_c   1.000
_cell.angle_alpha   90.00
_cell.angle_beta   90.00
_cell.angle_gamma   90.00
#
_symmetry.space_group_name_H-M   'P 1'
#
loop_
_entity.id
_entity.type
_entity.pdbx_description
1 polymer ?
#
loop_
_entity_poly.entity_id
_entity_poly.type
_entity_poly.pdbx_seq_one_letter_code
_entity_poly.pdbx_strand_id
1 'polypeptide(L)'
;MELNELQRLAAAFDEQGMRYTFTASEHPSTPGVYRFVFSRPTNAAPESAVYINADITRAPNQNGRGDADDAATYRVMIEGLRWPYYIKLRDGIVDEGGFPESLLERVDLQKCKVNERCLWT
;
A
#
# COMPACT_ATOMS: atom_id res chain seq x y z
N MET A 1 -9.77 -15.56 -16.85
CA MET A 1 -9.35 -15.96 -15.49
C MET A 1 -9.76 -14.82 -14.60
N GLU A 2 -10.67 -15.03 -13.65
CA GLU A 2 -11.03 -13.96 -12.71
C GLU A 2 -9.84 -13.69 -11.80
N LEU A 3 -9.38 -12.43 -11.76
CA LEU A 3 -8.30 -12.03 -10.85
C LEU A 3 -8.81 -12.17 -9.41
N ASN A 4 -8.02 -12.79 -8.56
CA ASN A 4 -8.29 -12.80 -7.12
C ASN A 4 -8.12 -11.37 -6.55
N GLU A 5 -8.58 -11.14 -5.31
CA GLU A 5 -8.60 -9.80 -4.71
C GLU A 5 -7.19 -9.18 -4.62
N LEU A 6 -6.18 -9.96 -4.24
CA LEU A 6 -4.78 -9.54 -4.23
C LEU A 6 -4.31 -9.09 -5.62
N GLN A 7 -4.63 -9.85 -6.67
CA GLN A 7 -4.25 -9.55 -8.04
C GLN A 7 -4.97 -8.29 -8.55
N ARG A 8 -6.23 -8.07 -8.18
CA ARG A 8 -6.96 -6.84 -8.52
C ARG A 8 -6.33 -5.62 -7.85
N LEU A 9 -6.01 -5.73 -6.56
CA LEU A 9 -5.30 -4.65 -5.84
C LEU A 9 -3.94 -4.39 -6.47
N ALA A 10 -3.14 -5.43 -6.71
CA ALA A 10 -1.81 -5.30 -7.30
C ALA A 10 -1.86 -4.63 -8.68
N ALA A 11 -2.78 -5.05 -9.57
CA ALA A 11 -2.96 -4.42 -10.86
C ALA A 11 -3.36 -2.94 -10.74
N ALA A 12 -4.30 -2.62 -9.85
CA ALA A 12 -4.76 -1.26 -9.61
C ALA A 12 -3.67 -0.33 -9.02
N PHE A 13 -2.75 -0.87 -8.25
CA PHE A 13 -1.59 -0.13 -7.75
C PHE A 13 -0.49 0.03 -8.82
N ASP A 14 -0.31 -0.96 -9.69
CA ASP A 14 0.64 -0.90 -10.81
C ASP A 14 0.21 0.16 -11.85
N GLU A 15 -1.09 0.20 -12.17
CA GLU A 15 -1.66 1.17 -13.12
C GLU A 15 -1.51 2.64 -12.70
N GLN A 16 -1.26 2.92 -11.41
CA GLN A 16 -1.04 4.28 -10.93
C GLN A 16 0.32 4.87 -11.34
N GLY A 17 1.28 4.04 -11.76
CA GLY A 17 2.59 4.52 -12.20
C GLY A 17 3.37 5.27 -11.10
N MET A 18 3.22 4.83 -9.84
CA MET A 18 3.87 5.48 -8.71
C MET A 18 5.40 5.43 -8.79
N ARG A 19 6.09 6.35 -8.12
CA ARG A 19 7.57 6.31 -8.01
C ARG A 19 8.10 5.15 -7.16
N TYR A 20 7.25 4.54 -6.33
CA TYR A 20 7.59 3.37 -5.54
C TYR A 20 7.25 2.10 -6.30
N THR A 21 8.22 1.20 -6.42
CA THR A 21 7.96 -0.18 -6.81
C THR A 21 7.40 -0.95 -5.62
N PHE A 22 6.64 -2.01 -5.86
CA PHE A 22 6.11 -2.83 -4.78
C PHE A 22 6.08 -4.31 -5.10
N THR A 23 6.05 -5.10 -4.04
CA THR A 23 5.65 -6.51 -4.09
C THR A 23 4.43 -6.70 -3.19
N ALA A 24 3.49 -7.54 -3.60
CA ALA A 24 2.27 -7.81 -2.85
C ALA A 24 2.16 -9.30 -2.52
N SER A 25 1.71 -9.62 -1.31
CA SER A 25 1.51 -10.99 -0.84
C SER A 25 0.36 -11.05 0.17
N GLU A 26 -0.28 -12.20 0.30
CA GLU A 26 -1.21 -12.43 1.41
C GLU A 26 -0.43 -12.76 2.69
N HIS A 27 -0.88 -12.21 3.83
CA HIS A 27 -0.24 -12.44 5.11
C HIS A 27 -0.39 -13.91 5.52
N PRO A 28 0.71 -14.63 5.83
CA PRO A 28 0.68 -16.08 6.03
C PRO A 28 -0.17 -16.52 7.23
N SER A 29 -0.31 -15.66 8.24
CA SER A 29 -1.05 -15.96 9.47
C SER A 29 -2.43 -15.32 9.54
N THR A 30 -2.79 -14.47 8.57
CA THR A 30 -4.04 -13.68 8.65
C THR A 30 -4.65 -13.57 7.26
N PRO A 31 -5.40 -14.58 6.83
CA PRO A 31 -6.08 -14.57 5.54
C PRO A 31 -6.93 -13.31 5.35
N GLY A 32 -6.93 -12.75 4.14
CA GLY A 32 -7.60 -11.47 3.82
C GLY A 32 -6.84 -10.20 4.22
N VAL A 33 -5.62 -10.33 4.75
CA VAL A 33 -4.67 -9.22 4.90
C VAL A 33 -3.64 -9.32 3.78
N TYR A 34 -3.55 -8.28 2.96
CA TYR A 34 -2.60 -8.19 1.85
C TYR A 34 -1.47 -7.24 2.21
N ARG A 35 -0.24 -7.76 2.31
CA ARG A 35 0.94 -6.95 2.57
C ARG A 35 1.55 -6.47 1.28
N PHE A 36 1.62 -5.16 1.14
CA PHE A 36 2.36 -4.45 0.10
C PHE A 36 3.67 -3.95 0.70
N VAL A 37 4.78 -4.31 0.07
CA VAL A 37 6.11 -3.84 0.45
C VAL A 37 6.58 -2.87 -0.63
N PHE A 38 6.54 -1.58 -0.31
CA PHE A 38 6.99 -0.51 -1.20
C PHE A 38 8.49 -0.28 -1.03
N SER A 39 9.16 0.03 -2.13
CA SER A 39 10.56 0.41 -2.15
C SER A 39 10.80 1.42 -3.27
N ARG A 40 11.89 2.17 -3.16
CA ARG A 40 12.29 3.13 -4.19
C ARG A 40 13.72 2.81 -4.61
N PRO A 41 13.91 1.81 -5.50
CA PRO A 41 15.23 1.50 -6.04
C PRO A 41 15.72 2.68 -6.89
N THR A 42 17.03 2.87 -6.94
CA THR A 42 17.67 3.86 -7.81
C THR A 42 18.75 3.18 -8.64
N ASN A 43 19.21 3.80 -9.72
CA ASN A 43 20.32 3.25 -10.52
C ASN A 43 21.60 3.04 -9.68
N ALA A 44 21.78 3.79 -8.59
CA ALA A 44 22.92 3.64 -7.68
C ALA A 44 22.72 2.56 -6.60
N ALA A 45 21.47 2.19 -6.31
CA ALA A 45 21.08 1.21 -5.31
C ALA A 45 19.87 0.40 -5.83
N PRO A 46 20.13 -0.69 -6.60
CA PRO A 46 19.06 -1.50 -7.19
C PRO A 46 18.20 -2.19 -6.13
N GLU A 47 18.78 -2.45 -4.96
CA GLU A 47 18.05 -2.82 -3.75
C GLU A 47 17.88 -1.57 -2.90
N SER A 48 16.64 -1.18 -2.62
CA SER A 48 16.40 0.00 -1.79
C SER A 48 16.83 -0.30 -0.36
N ALA A 49 17.56 0.62 0.28
CA ALA A 49 17.90 0.50 1.71
C ALA A 49 16.67 0.69 2.62
N VAL A 50 15.56 1.16 2.05
CA VAL A 50 14.32 1.45 2.76
C VAL A 50 13.17 0.69 2.10
N TYR A 51 12.50 -0.12 2.91
CA TYR A 51 11.26 -0.79 2.55
C TYR A 51 10.13 -0.24 3.42
N ILE A 52 8.94 -0.08 2.84
CA ILE A 52 7.75 0.42 3.53
C ILE A 52 6.64 -0.61 3.45
N ASN A 53 6.25 -1.16 4.59
CA ASN A 53 5.15 -2.10 4.67
C ASN A 53 3.80 -1.38 4.76
N ALA A 54 2.83 -1.82 3.95
CA ALA A 54 1.44 -1.44 4.05
C ALA A 54 0.55 -2.68 4.06
N ASP A 55 -0.20 -2.88 5.14
CA ASP A 55 -1.15 -3.97 5.26
C ASP A 55 -2.54 -3.48 4.84
N ILE A 56 -3.09 -4.10 3.79
CA ILE A 56 -4.37 -3.75 3.17
C ILE A 56 -5.39 -4.82 3.53
N THR A 57 -6.54 -4.40 4.04
CA THR A 57 -7.65 -5.28 4.40
C THR A 57 -8.94 -4.72 3.86
N ARG A 58 -9.85 -5.55 3.38
CA ARG A 58 -11.18 -5.08 2.99
C ARG A 58 -11.90 -4.51 4.20
N ALA A 59 -12.39 -3.27 4.11
CA ALA A 59 -13.16 -2.66 5.18
C ALA A 59 -14.56 -3.29 5.23
N PRO A 60 -15.15 -3.50 6.41
CA PRO A 60 -16.55 -3.87 6.49
C PRO A 60 -17.38 -2.77 5.80
N ASN A 61 -18.35 -3.14 4.95
CA ASN A 61 -19.26 -2.18 4.34
C ASN A 61 -19.95 -1.38 5.45
N GLN A 62 -19.48 -0.16 5.70
CA GLN A 62 -20.00 0.66 6.80
C GLN A 62 -21.42 1.17 6.51
N ASN A 63 -21.89 1.00 5.28
CA ASN A 63 -23.23 1.37 4.88
C ASN A 63 -23.97 0.09 4.48
N GLY A 64 -24.87 -0.40 5.35
CA GLY A 64 -25.87 -1.42 4.99
C GLY A 64 -26.87 -0.98 3.93
N ARG A 65 -26.54 0.05 3.14
CA ARG A 65 -27.17 0.36 1.86
C ARG A 65 -26.32 -0.33 0.82
N GLY A 66 -26.90 -1.25 0.06
CA GLY A 66 -26.28 -1.76 -1.15
C GLY A 66 -25.85 -0.55 -1.98
N ASP A 67 -24.55 -0.26 -1.98
CA ASP A 67 -24.00 0.61 -2.99
C ASP A 67 -24.25 -0.14 -4.29
N ALA A 68 -25.14 0.41 -5.11
CA ALA A 68 -25.36 -0.01 -6.48
C ALA A 68 -24.15 0.33 -7.37
N ASP A 69 -23.00 0.56 -6.74
CA ASP A 69 -21.73 0.92 -7.32
C ASP A 69 -20.73 -0.11 -6.80
N ASP A 70 -20.10 -0.87 -7.70
CA ASP A 70 -19.25 -2.05 -7.44
C ASP A 70 -17.90 -1.70 -6.76
N ALA A 71 -17.86 -0.58 -6.01
CA ALA A 71 -16.67 -0.06 -5.37
C ALA A 71 -16.42 -0.76 -4.02
N ALA A 72 -15.29 -1.47 -3.93
CA ALA A 72 -14.84 -2.06 -2.67
C ALA A 72 -14.00 -1.04 -1.88
N THR A 73 -14.31 -0.84 -0.60
CA THR A 73 -13.48 -0.02 0.30
C THR A 73 -12.45 -0.89 1.00
N TYR A 74 -11.20 -0.45 0.99
CA TYR A 74 -10.09 -1.08 1.70
C TYR A 74 -9.51 -0.14 2.75
N ARG A 75 -9.07 -0.74 3.84
CA ARG A 75 -8.32 -0.10 4.91
C ARG A 75 -6.84 -0.45 4.73
N VAL A 76 -6.01 0.58 4.63
CA VAL A 76 -4.56 0.51 4.46
C VAL A 76 -3.88 0.95 5.74
N MET A 77 -3.05 0.09 6.30
CA MET A 77 -2.21 0.35 7.47
C MET A 77 -0.75 0.43 7.04
N ILE A 78 -0.24 1.65 6.93
CA ILE A 78 1.16 1.90 6.59
C ILE A 78 1.97 1.91 7.87
N GLU A 79 3.08 1.18 7.90
CA GLU A 79 3.95 1.14 9.07
C GLU A 79 4.45 2.54 9.45
N GLY A 80 4.65 2.76 10.76
CA GLY A 80 5.06 4.07 11.29
C GLY A 80 3.95 5.14 11.31
N LEU A 81 2.85 4.95 10.58
CA LEU A 81 1.68 5.83 10.67
C LEU A 81 0.67 5.30 11.70
N ARG A 82 0.07 6.21 12.46
CA ARG A 82 -0.90 5.86 13.51
C ARG A 82 -2.31 5.62 12.99
N TRP A 83 -2.66 6.28 11.88
CA TRP A 83 -4.01 6.29 11.35
C TRP A 83 -4.11 5.45 10.08
N PRO A 84 -5.15 4.59 9.95
CA PRO A 84 -5.43 3.93 8.69
C PRO A 84 -5.76 4.95 7.61
N TYR A 85 -5.34 4.66 6.39
CA TYR A 85 -5.87 5.30 5.20
C TYR A 85 -6.94 4.41 4.58
N TYR A 86 -7.99 4.99 4.00
CA TYR A 86 -9.04 4.21 3.33
C TYR A 86 -9.02 4.54 1.85
N ILE A 87 -9.01 3.50 1.02
CA ILE A 87 -9.05 3.60 -0.43
C ILE A 87 -10.32 2.94 -0.96
N LYS A 88 -10.84 3.45 -2.06
CA LYS A 88 -11.88 2.79 -2.86
C LYS A 88 -11.26 2.21 -4.11
N LEU A 89 -11.56 0.95 -4.38
CA LEU A 89 -11.25 0.31 -5.66
C LEU A 89 -12.53 0.21 -6.47
N ARG A 90 -12.56 0.87 -7.62
CA ARG A 90 -13.68 0.82 -8.57
C ARG A 90 -13.12 0.64 -9.97
N ASP A 91 -13.59 -0.37 -10.70
CA ASP A 91 -13.20 -0.61 -12.10
C ASP A 91 -11.67 -0.66 -12.33
N GLY A 92 -10.91 -1.16 -11.35
CA GLY A 92 -9.44 -1.23 -11.40
C GLY A 92 -8.72 0.05 -10.94
N ILE A 93 -9.45 1.10 -10.59
CA ILE A 93 -8.89 2.40 -10.19
C ILE A 93 -8.93 2.56 -8.67
N VAL A 94 -7.80 2.94 -8.08
CA VAL A 94 -7.67 3.29 -6.65
C VAL A 94 -7.93 4.78 -6.46
N ASP A 95 -9.05 5.11 -5.84
CA ASP A 95 -9.53 6.48 -5.57
C ASP A 95 -9.59 7.41 -6.80
N GLU A 96 -10.49 8.38 -6.78
CA GLU A 96 -10.46 9.48 -7.76
C GLU A 96 -9.29 10.42 -7.41
N GLY A 97 -8.08 10.07 -7.87
CA GLY A 97 -6.84 10.81 -7.61
C GLY A 97 -5.62 9.94 -7.32
N GLY A 98 -5.79 8.63 -7.18
CA GLY A 98 -4.69 7.71 -6.86
C GLY A 98 -4.37 7.66 -5.36
N PHE A 99 -3.61 6.64 -4.98
CA PHE A 99 -3.08 6.47 -3.65
C PHE A 99 -2.06 7.59 -3.34
N PRO A 100 -2.16 8.26 -2.18
CA PRO A 100 -1.29 9.39 -1.86
C PRO A 100 0.14 8.91 -1.53
N GLU A 101 1.03 8.96 -2.51
CA GLU A 101 2.48 8.65 -2.35
C GLU A 101 3.14 9.42 -1.19
N SER A 102 2.63 10.61 -0.86
CA SER A 102 3.13 11.42 0.26
C SER A 102 3.09 10.68 1.61
N LEU A 103 2.21 9.68 1.77
CA LEU A 103 2.19 8.82 2.95
C LEU A 103 3.44 7.92 3.02
N LEU A 104 3.88 7.38 1.88
CA LEU A 104 5.10 6.58 1.76
C LEU A 104 6.34 7.47 1.95
N GLU A 105 6.38 8.64 1.30
CA GLU A 105 7.50 9.59 1.44
C GLU A 105 7.75 9.99 2.90
N ARG A 106 6.70 10.16 3.70
CA ARG A 106 6.84 10.45 5.13
C ARG A 106 7.57 9.36 5.89
N VAL A 107 7.24 8.09 5.61
CA VAL A 107 7.89 6.94 6.26
C VAL A 107 9.31 6.76 5.71
N ASP A 108 9.52 6.94 4.41
CA ASP A 108 10.83 6.89 3.77
C ASP A 108 11.81 7.87 4.42
N LEU A 109 11.41 9.15 4.52
CA LEU A 109 12.22 10.20 5.15
C LEU A 109 12.49 9.92 6.63
N GLN A 110 11.55 9.30 7.35
CA GLN A 110 11.79 8.89 8.74
C GLN A 110 12.83 7.77 8.83
N LYS A 111 12.75 6.75 7.97
CA LYS A 111 13.70 5.63 7.95
C LYS A 111 15.08 6.07 7.49
N CYS A 112 15.19 6.91 6.46
CA CYS A 112 16.45 7.51 6.03
C CYS A 112 17.15 8.26 7.19
N LYS A 113 16.43 9.11 7.92
CA LYS A 113 16.97 9.84 9.09
C LYS A 113 17.44 8.92 10.21
N VAL A 114 16.83 7.75 10.39
CA VAL A 114 17.27 6.76 11.37
C VAL A 114 18.53 6.03 10.90
N ASN A 115 18.61 5.69 9.61
CA ASN A 115 19.80 5.05 9.03
C ASN A 115 21.04 5.96 9.06
N GLU A 116 20.86 7.28 8.96
CA GLU A 116 21.95 8.26 9.09
C GLU A 116 22.46 8.43 10.54
N ARG A 117 21.68 8.01 11.53
CA ARG A 117 22.13 8.05 12.93
C ARG A 117 23.09 6.91 13.17
N CYS A 118 24.37 7.23 13.33
CA CYS A 118 25.34 6.31 13.88
C CYS A 118 24.88 5.91 15.29
N LEU A 119 24.31 4.71 15.43
CA LEU A 119 23.82 4.19 16.72
C LEU A 119 24.96 3.77 17.65
N TRP A 120 26.20 3.79 17.15
CA TRP A 120 27.41 3.45 17.86
C TRP A 120 28.45 4.57 17.66
N THR A 121 28.75 5.32 18.71
CA THR A 121 29.90 6.24 18.80
C THR A 121 30.91 5.69 19.80
#